data_AF-A0A936YRU6-F1
#
_entry.id   AF-A0A936YRU6-F1
#
_cell.length_a   1.000
_cell.length_b   1.000
_cell.length_c   1.000
_cell.angle_alpha   90.00
_cell.angle_beta   90.00
_cell.angle_gamma   90.00
#
_symmetry.space_group_name_H-M   'P 1'
#
loop_
_entity.id
_entity.type
_entity.pdbx_description
1 polymer ?
#
loop_
_entity_poly.entity_id
_entity_poly.type
_entity_poly.pdbx_seq_one_letter_code
_entity_poly.pdbx_strand_id
1 'polypeptide(L)' 'MALERKPANLSIDSGLLEEAKQLKINISRAAEQGVLDAVRKERERVWKLENAEAIASLNEHFEKEGLPFPEYRGF' A
#
# COMPACT_ATOMS: atom_id res chain seq x y z
N MET A 1 3.75 5.02 21.40
CA MET A 1 3.98 3.59 21.72
C MET A 1 5.15 3.12 20.87
N ALA A 2 6.21 2.59 21.47
CA ALA A 2 7.27 1.97 20.68
C ALA A 2 6.68 0.76 19.94
N LEU A 3 6.86 0.70 18.61
CA LEU A 3 6.45 -0.45 17.82
C LEU A 3 7.28 -1.66 18.28
N GLU A 4 6.63 -2.60 18.95
CA GLU A 4 7.25 -3.86 19.36
C GLU A 4 7.59 -4.66 18.11
N ARG A 5 8.89 -4.75 17.78
CA ARG A 5 9.37 -5.59 16.68
C ARG A 5 9.57 -7.01 17.20
N LYS A 6 9.00 -7.97 16.49
CA LYS A 6 9.23 -9.40 16.74
C LYS A 6 10.19 -9.96 15.70
N PRO A 7 11.21 -10.74 16.09
CA PRO A 7 12.08 -11.41 15.15
C PRO A 7 11.27 -12.42 14.32
N ALA A 8 11.52 -12.46 13.02
CA ALA A 8 10.94 -13.44 12.10
C ALA A 8 12.08 -14.15 11.37
N ASN A 9 11.98 -15.48 11.25
CA ASN A 9 12.88 -16.27 10.43
C ASN A 9 12.29 -16.35 9.02
N LEU A 10 13.09 -15.98 8.02
CA LEU A 10 12.70 -16.04 6.61
C LEU A 10 13.85 -16.57 5.77
N SER A 11 13.50 -17.23 4.67
CA SER A 11 14.45 -17.72 3.67
C SER A 11 14.55 -16.70 2.55
N ILE A 12 15.77 -16.23 2.27
CA ILE A 12 16.12 -15.35 1.15
C ILE A 12 17.10 -16.10 0.25
N ASP A 13 17.05 -15.84 -1.05
CA ASP A 13 18.08 -16.29 -1.98
C ASP A 13 19.49 -15.93 -1.47
N SER A 14 20.39 -16.92 -1.54
CA SER A 14 21.74 -16.76 -1.03
C SER A 14 22.59 -15.77 -1.83
N GLY A 15 22.40 -15.70 -3.15
CA GLY A 15 23.12 -14.75 -4.01
C GLY A 15 22.72 -13.31 -3.70
N LEU A 16 21.41 -13.07 -3.57
CA LEU A 16 20.86 -11.78 -3.18
C LEU A 16 21.34 -11.34 -1.79
N LEU A 17 21.46 -12.29 -0.84
CA LEU A 17 21.95 -12.00 0.51
C LEU A 17 23.42 -11.56 0.49
N GLU A 18 24.25 -12.25 -0.29
CA GLU A 18 25.67 -11.91 -0.43
C GLU A 18 25.86 -10.57 -1.15
N GLU A 19 25.10 -10.30 -2.21
CA GLU A 19 25.10 -9.00 -2.88
C GLU A 19 24.68 -7.88 -1.92
N ALA A 20 23.60 -8.07 -1.16
CA ALA A 20 23.14 -7.10 -0.18
C ALA A 20 24.21 -6.80 0.89
N LYS A 21 24.94 -7.82 1.35
CA LYS A 21 26.07 -7.65 2.29
C LYS A 21 27.20 -6.86 1.66
N GLN A 22 27.59 -7.16 0.42
CA GLN A 22 28.64 -6.44 -0.31
C GLN A 22 28.29 -4.96 -0.47
N LEU A 23 27.02 -4.68 -0.74
CA LEU A 23 26.47 -3.32 -0.87
C LEU A 23 26.15 -2.66 0.48
N LYS A 24 26.42 -3.32 1.61
CA LYS A 24 26.13 -2.84 2.98
C LYS A 24 24.66 -2.46 3.20
N ILE A 25 23.74 -3.17 2.53
CA ILE A 25 22.31 -2.98 2.67
C ILE A 25 21.83 -3.54 4.01
N ASN A 26 20.99 -2.78 4.70
CA ASN A 26 20.32 -3.26 5.91
C ASN A 26 19.13 -4.16 5.53
N ILE A 27 19.38 -5.47 5.48
CA ILE A 27 18.40 -6.49 5.08
C ILE A 27 17.14 -6.44 5.95
N SER A 28 17.28 -6.26 7.26
CA SER A 28 16.13 -6.19 8.18
C SER A 28 15.20 -5.03 7.83
N ARG A 29 15.78 -3.84 7.59
CA ARG A 29 15.01 -2.66 7.19
C ARG A 29 14.39 -2.82 5.80
N ALA A 30 15.10 -3.42 4.85
CA ALA A 30 14.59 -3.69 3.52
C ALA A 30 13.40 -4.68 3.56
N ALA A 31 13.51 -5.74 4.36
CA ALA A 31 12.44 -6.71 4.58
C ALA A 31 11.22 -6.05 5.24
N GLU A 32 11.41 -5.23 6.28
CA GLU A 32 10.32 -4.49 6.94
C GLU A 32 9.58 -3.59 5.94
N GLN A 33 10.31 -2.85 5.10
CA GLN A 33 9.71 -2.00 4.07
C GLN A 33 8.94 -2.81 3.02
N GLY A 34 9.51 -3.93 2.54
CA GLY A 34 8.84 -4.79 1.58
C GLY A 34 7.54 -5.39 2.12
N VAL A 35 7.52 -5.79 3.39
CA VAL A 35 6.32 -6.26 4.08
C VAL A 35 5.29 -5.13 4.20
N LEU A 36 5.71 -3.93 4.60
CA LEU A 36 4.82 -2.76 4.71
C LEU A 36 4.14 -2.46 3.38
N ASP A 37 4.90 -2.44 2.29
CA ASP A 37 4.38 -2.15 0.95
C ASP A 37 3.41 -3.22 0.48
N ALA A 38 3.71 -4.50 0.73
CA ALA A 38 2.82 -5.62 0.41
C ALA A 38 1.50 -5.53 1.20
N VAL A 39 1.57 -5.28 2.51
CA VAL A 39 0.39 -5.12 3.37
C VAL A 39 -0.46 -3.93 2.92
N ARG A 40 0.18 -2.81 2.57
CA ARG A 40 -0.53 -1.61 2.08
C ARG A 40 -1.29 -1.91 0.80
N LYS A 41 -0.64 -2.55 -0.17
CA LYS A 41 -1.28 -2.93 -1.45
C LYS A 41 -2.47 -3.85 -1.24
N GLU A 42 -2.32 -4.85 -0.36
CA GLU A 42 -3.40 -5.79 -0.10
C GLU A 42 -4.57 -5.14 0.62
N ARG A 43 -4.30 -4.27 1.61
CA ARG A 43 -5.35 -3.48 2.26
C ARG A 43 -6.10 -2.58 1.27
N GLU A 44 -5.38 -1.93 0.37
CA GLU A 44 -5.99 -1.11 -0.68
C GLU A 44 -6.88 -1.96 -1.60
N ARG A 45 -6.42 -3.15 -1.98
CA ARG A 45 -7.20 -4.10 -2.78
C ARG A 45 -8.49 -4.52 -2.07
N VAL A 46 -8.39 -4.91 -0.80
CA VAL A 46 -9.55 -5.31 0.01
C VAL A 46 -10.52 -4.14 0.16
N TRP A 47 -10.03 -2.95 0.52
CA TRP A 47 -10.86 -1.76 0.67
C TRP A 47 -11.61 -1.42 -0.62
N LYS A 48 -10.95 -1.49 -1.79
CA LYS A 48 -11.58 -1.26 -3.09
C LYS A 48 -12.71 -2.24 -3.37
N LEU A 49 -12.55 -3.52 -3.00
CA LEU A 49 -13.60 -4.52 -3.15
C LEU A 49 -14.78 -4.24 -2.23
N GLU A 50 -14.51 -3.94 -0.96
CA GLU A 50 -15.54 -3.64 0.04
C GLU A 50 -16.34 -2.37 -0.31
N ASN A 51 -15.69 -1.39 -0.95
CA ASN A 51 -16.31 -0.10 -1.27
C ASN A 51 -16.74 0.00 -2.74
N ALA A 52 -16.65 -1.08 -3.51
CA ALA A 52 -16.95 -1.06 -4.95
C ALA A 52 -18.38 -0.59 -5.24
N GLU A 53 -19.36 -1.06 -4.47
CA GLU A 53 -20.77 -0.67 -4.63
C GLU A 53 -21.00 0.81 -4.28
N ALA A 54 -20.42 1.28 -3.18
CA ALA A 54 -20.51 2.68 -2.77
C ALA A 54 -19.87 3.61 -3.81
N ILE A 55 -18.71 3.22 -4.34
CA ILE A 55 -18.02 3.96 -5.41
C ILE A 55 -18.88 3.98 -6.68
N ALA A 56 -19.46 2.85 -7.08
CA ALA A 56 -20.33 2.77 -8.26
C ALA A 56 -21.58 3.65 -8.12
N SER A 57 -22.25 3.58 -6.95
CA SER A 57 -23.42 4.40 -6.63
C SER A 57 -23.09 5.90 -6.68
N LEU A 58 -21.97 6.32 -6.09
CA LEU A 58 -21.52 7.71 -6.13
C LEU A 58 -21.16 8.17 -7.54
N ASN A 59 -20.50 7.32 -8.33
CA ASN A 59 -20.19 7.62 -9.73
C ASN A 59 -21.47 7.82 -10.55
N GLU A 60 -22.45 6.93 -10.41
CA GLU A 60 -23.74 7.05 -11.12
C GLU A 60 -24.49 8.33 -10.72
N HIS A 61 -24.49 8.67 -9.43
CA HIS A 61 -25.09 9.90 -8.93
C HIS A 61 -24.43 11.14 -9.55
N PHE A 62 -23.10 11.21 -9.59
CA PHE A 62 -22.39 12.35 -10.19
C PHE A 62 -22.48 12.41 -11.73
N GLU A 63 -22.65 11.28 -12.40
CA GLU A 63 -22.96 11.28 -13.85
C GLU A 63 -24.34 11.88 -14.14
N LYS A 64 -25.32 11.61 -13.27
CA LYS A 64 -26.70 12.11 -13.43
C LYS A 64 -26.86 13.55 -12.98
N GLU A 65 -26.32 13.91 -11.81
CA GLU A 65 -26.56 15.21 -11.17
C GLU A 65 -25.43 16.21 -11.42
N GLY A 66 -24.33 15.75 -12.03
CA GLY A 66 -23.12 16.54 -12.18
C GLY A 66 -22.28 16.54 -10.90
N LEU A 67 -21.08 17.09 -11.00
CA LEU A 67 -20.17 17.13 -9.88
C LEU A 67 -20.56 18.26 -8.91
N PRO A 68 -20.48 18.02 -7.59
CA PRO A 68 -20.83 19.03 -6.60
C PRO A 68 -19.85 20.19 -6.67
N PHE A 69 -20.35 21.38 -6.34
CA PHE A 69 -19.55 22.59 -6.20
C PHE A 69 -18.71 22.96 -7.43
N PRO A 70 -19.29 22.97 -8.66
CA PRO A 70 -18.54 23.27 -9.87
C PRO A 70 -17.95 24.69 -9.87
N GLU A 71 -18.57 25.63 -9.14
CA GLU A 71 -18.15 27.03 -9.02
C GLU A 71 -16.79 27.24 -8.33
N TYR A 72 -16.30 26.25 -7.58
CA TYR A 72 -14.98 26.31 -6.92
C TYR A 72 -13.92 25.47 -7.64
N ARG A 73 -14.25 24.88 -8.80
CA ARG A 73 -13.31 24.09 -9.60
C ARG A 73 -12.54 25.01 -10.55
N GLY A 74 -11.62 25.79 -10.01
CA GLY A 74 -10.66 26.62 -10.75
C GLY A 74 -9.29 26.57 -10.11
N PHE A 75 -8.25 26.45 -10.93
CA PHE A 75 -6.85 26.69 -10.57
C PHE A 75 -6.31 27.80 -11.45
#